data_AF-A0A6A5BX73-F1
#
_entry.id   AF-A0A6A5BX73-F1
#
_cell.length_a   1.000
_cell.length_b   1.000
_cell.length_c   1.000
_cell.angle_alpha   90.00
_cell.angle_beta   90.00
_cell.angle_gamma   90.00
#
_symmetry.space_group_name_H-M   'P 1'
#
loop_
_entity.id
_entity.type
_entity.pdbx_description
1 polymer ?
#
loop_
_entity_poly.entity_id
_entity_poly.type
_entity_poly.pdbx_seq_one_letter_code
_entity_poly.pdbx_strand_id
1 'polypeptide(L)'
;MKFNWIRPHRATWHRKLFQAFQSNILRKCLRLNNYHSIHYRSLHSSLHARNESFSNIGVRSTDLNNLKPNNSYFEISATLTNDGILFEQYPFWPSSVRSNPLLLFDQMKQIIVMENDDGDTLSEIRTNHDEIIFLRNKVDSKFVEYLKLRGIPIIERKVNLWEDITEPFLDTSVPTLDDKKPQILTIYSQMSPKDLDFIYSVISEPLFAYNFETMLWESVSLDLFDVFCSLDKNCPLCVKPLGEKEFKQFYNFANKITIQIENSVA
;
A
#
# COMPACT_ATOMS: atom_id res chain seq x y z
N MET A 1 21.87 41.14 27.35
CA MET A 1 20.57 40.94 26.66
C MET A 1 20.14 39.50 26.88
N LYS A 2 19.08 39.27 27.67
CA LYS A 2 18.49 37.95 27.94
C LYS A 2 17.33 37.75 26.96
N PHE A 3 17.34 36.68 26.16
CA PHE A 3 16.20 36.29 25.34
C PHE A 3 15.29 35.35 26.14
N ASN A 4 14.08 35.82 26.43
CA ASN A 4 12.99 35.02 26.98
C ASN A 4 12.41 34.12 25.88
N TRP A 5 12.44 32.81 26.09
CA TRP A 5 11.66 31.85 25.31
C TRP A 5 10.23 31.80 25.84
N ILE A 6 9.30 32.37 25.08
CA ILE A 6 7.87 32.11 25.22
C ILE A 6 7.60 30.76 24.54
N ARG A 7 7.32 29.71 25.32
CA ARG A 7 6.64 28.50 24.81
C ARG A 7 5.17 28.84 24.58
N PRO A 8 4.55 28.34 23.47
CA PRO A 8 3.19 27.81 23.65
C PRO A 8 2.78 26.62 22.74
N HIS A 9 2.07 25.66 23.36
CA HIS A 9 0.78 25.11 22.91
C HIS A 9 0.58 24.18 21.68
N ARG A 10 1.57 23.45 21.14
CA ARG A 10 1.27 22.52 20.00
C ARG A 10 0.76 21.11 20.35
N ALA A 11 1.04 20.57 21.54
CA ALA A 11 0.63 19.20 21.90
C ALA A 11 -0.89 19.03 22.18
N THR A 12 -1.60 20.09 22.54
CA THR A 12 -3.05 20.04 22.81
C THR A 12 -3.92 20.07 21.55
N TRP A 13 -3.37 20.49 20.41
CA TRP A 13 -4.09 20.54 19.14
C TRP A 13 -4.30 19.14 18.55
N HIS A 14 -3.28 18.30 18.55
CA HIS A 14 -3.39 16.92 18.06
C HIS A 14 -4.37 16.09 18.90
N ARG A 15 -4.39 16.25 20.22
CA ARG A 15 -5.33 15.52 21.10
C ARG A 15 -6.78 15.96 20.93
N LYS A 16 -7.02 17.26 20.73
CA LYS A 16 -8.38 17.81 20.46
C LYS A 16 -8.86 17.50 19.05
N LEU A 17 -7.97 17.52 18.04
CA LEU A 17 -8.28 17.06 16.69
C LEU A 17 -8.56 15.56 16.69
N PHE A 18 -7.78 14.75 17.40
CA PHE A 18 -8.01 13.32 17.56
C PHE A 18 -9.36 13.02 18.24
N GLN A 19 -9.70 13.69 19.34
CA GLN A 19 -11.01 13.54 20.00
C GLN A 19 -12.18 14.07 19.16
N ALA A 20 -11.99 15.20 18.47
CA ALA A 20 -13.01 15.77 17.59
C ALA A 20 -13.25 14.90 16.34
N PHE A 21 -12.17 14.35 15.77
CA PHE A 21 -12.17 13.43 14.64
C PHE A 21 -12.82 12.10 15.01
N GLN A 22 -12.42 11.49 16.15
CA GLN A 22 -13.11 10.32 16.71
C GLN A 22 -14.61 10.60 16.90
N SER A 23 -15.00 11.75 17.45
CA SER A 23 -16.42 12.05 17.68
C SER A 23 -17.21 12.31 16.39
N ASN A 24 -16.61 12.90 15.36
CA ASN A 24 -17.27 13.18 14.08
C ASN A 24 -17.38 11.92 13.21
N ILE A 25 -16.37 11.05 13.23
CA ILE A 25 -16.42 9.74 12.58
C ILE A 25 -17.41 8.84 13.29
N LEU A 26 -17.35 8.71 14.62
CA LEU A 26 -18.35 7.95 15.40
C LEU A 26 -19.78 8.42 15.10
N ARG A 27 -20.02 9.73 14.96
CA ARG A 27 -21.34 10.28 14.60
C ARG A 27 -21.76 10.01 13.15
N LYS A 28 -20.81 9.93 12.20
CA LYS A 28 -21.09 9.55 10.80
C LYS A 28 -21.34 8.04 10.68
N CYS A 29 -20.56 7.22 11.36
CA CYS A 29 -20.67 5.75 11.35
C CYS A 29 -21.98 5.27 12.01
N LEU A 30 -22.43 5.90 13.11
CA LEU A 30 -23.73 5.61 13.72
C LEU A 30 -24.94 5.90 12.82
N ARG A 31 -24.77 6.69 11.74
CA ARG A 31 -25.81 6.92 10.72
C ARG A 31 -25.74 5.96 9.52
N LEU A 32 -24.67 5.18 9.38
CA LEU A 32 -24.39 4.34 8.20
C LEU A 32 -24.40 2.84 8.51
N ASN A 33 -25.08 2.41 9.57
CA ASN A 33 -25.16 1.04 10.11
C ASN A 33 -25.75 -0.05 9.18
N ASN A 34 -25.64 0.07 7.85
CA ASN A 34 -26.09 -0.91 6.87
C ASN A 34 -24.99 -1.43 5.90
N TYR A 35 -23.71 -1.14 6.13
CA TYR A 35 -22.63 -1.75 5.34
C TYR A 35 -22.02 -2.96 6.07
N HIS A 36 -22.12 -4.12 5.43
CA HIS A 36 -21.46 -5.36 5.86
C HIS A 36 -19.95 -5.14 5.98
N SER A 37 -19.39 -5.51 7.14
CA SER A 37 -17.96 -5.55 7.41
C SER A 37 -17.26 -6.45 6.38
N ILE A 38 -16.38 -5.87 5.57
CA ILE A 38 -15.46 -6.62 4.73
C ILE A 38 -14.35 -7.11 5.65
N HIS A 39 -14.37 -8.40 6.01
CA HIS A 39 -13.25 -9.00 6.72
C HIS A 39 -12.04 -9.02 5.80
N TYR A 40 -11.07 -8.13 6.04
CA TYR A 40 -9.80 -8.09 5.31
C TYR A 40 -9.04 -9.42 5.40
N ARG A 41 -9.12 -10.09 6.56
CA ARG A 41 -8.65 -11.48 6.69
C ARG A 41 -9.37 -12.42 5.73
N SER A 42 -10.67 -12.32 5.53
CA SER A 42 -11.41 -13.16 4.56
C SER A 42 -11.06 -12.86 3.10
N LEU A 43 -10.62 -11.64 2.75
CA LEU A 43 -10.08 -11.34 1.42
C LEU A 43 -8.79 -12.13 1.17
N HIS A 44 -7.92 -12.23 2.18
CA HIS A 44 -6.73 -13.09 2.14
C HIS A 44 -7.07 -14.60 2.30
N SER A 45 -7.97 -15.00 3.20
CA SER A 45 -8.28 -16.41 3.47
C SER A 45 -9.13 -17.08 2.39
N SER A 46 -9.99 -16.32 1.67
CA SER A 46 -10.79 -16.86 0.56
C SER A 46 -9.94 -17.22 -0.67
N LEU A 47 -8.65 -16.88 -0.66
CA LEU A 47 -7.63 -17.33 -1.63
C LEU A 47 -7.33 -18.84 -1.55
N HIS A 48 -7.57 -19.49 -0.41
CA HIS A 48 -7.23 -20.92 -0.24
C HIS A 48 -8.24 -21.90 -0.85
N ALA A 49 -9.47 -21.47 -1.13
CA ALA A 49 -10.55 -22.40 -1.49
C ALA A 49 -10.82 -22.57 -2.99
N ARG A 50 -10.08 -21.89 -3.88
CA ARG A 50 -10.48 -21.78 -5.31
C ARG A 50 -9.59 -22.42 -6.38
N ASN A 51 -8.45 -23.01 -6.06
CA ASN A 51 -7.56 -23.56 -7.10
C ASN A 51 -7.15 -25.03 -6.86
N GLU A 52 -8.15 -25.91 -6.76
CA GLU A 52 -8.02 -27.30 -7.23
C GLU A 52 -8.97 -27.52 -8.41
N SER A 53 -8.58 -27.08 -9.62
CA SER A 53 -8.99 -27.69 -10.90
C SER A 53 -8.57 -26.84 -12.10
N PHE A 54 -7.41 -27.14 -12.68
CA PHE A 54 -7.22 -26.95 -14.12
C PHE A 54 -7.72 -28.22 -14.82
N SER A 55 -8.98 -28.23 -15.25
CA SER A 55 -9.37 -28.95 -16.47
C SER A 55 -10.75 -28.51 -16.98
N ASN A 56 -10.80 -28.35 -18.30
CA ASN A 56 -11.95 -28.43 -19.21
C ASN A 56 -12.74 -27.16 -19.58
N ILE A 57 -12.76 -27.00 -20.91
CA ILE A 57 -13.59 -26.18 -21.79
C ILE A 57 -15.09 -26.43 -21.54
N GLY A 58 -15.90 -25.38 -21.53
CA GLY A 58 -17.30 -25.46 -22.00
C GLY A 58 -18.40 -24.70 -21.22
N VAL A 59 -19.02 -23.75 -21.93
CA VAL A 59 -20.45 -23.33 -21.88
C VAL A 59 -20.93 -22.32 -20.81
N ARG A 60 -21.63 -21.30 -21.33
CA ARG A 60 -22.36 -20.20 -20.67
C ARG A 60 -23.44 -20.66 -19.68
N SER A 61 -23.61 -19.90 -18.60
CA SER A 61 -24.91 -19.63 -17.97
C SER A 61 -24.90 -18.24 -17.31
N THR A 62 -25.93 -17.46 -17.58
CA THR A 62 -26.19 -16.12 -17.04
C THR A 62 -26.89 -16.22 -15.69
N ASP A 63 -26.30 -15.69 -14.62
CA ASP A 63 -27.00 -15.45 -13.36
C ASP A 63 -26.67 -14.05 -12.81
N LEU A 64 -27.70 -13.19 -12.80
CA LEU A 64 -27.68 -11.77 -12.45
C LEU A 64 -27.80 -11.50 -10.93
N ASN A 65 -27.46 -12.46 -10.07
CA ASN A 65 -27.61 -12.33 -8.60
C ASN A 65 -26.30 -12.35 -7.80
N ASN A 66 -25.13 -12.24 -8.44
CA ASN A 66 -23.83 -12.22 -7.77
C ASN A 66 -23.12 -10.87 -7.91
N LEU A 67 -23.67 -9.81 -7.31
CA LEU A 67 -22.87 -8.63 -6.98
C LEU A 67 -22.12 -8.90 -5.68
N LYS A 68 -21.11 -9.77 -5.77
CA LYS A 68 -19.99 -9.69 -4.82
C LYS A 68 -19.38 -8.28 -4.95
N PRO A 69 -18.94 -7.63 -3.86
CA PRO A 69 -18.16 -6.43 -3.98
C PRO A 69 -17.00 -6.72 -4.95
N ASN A 70 -16.81 -5.83 -5.92
CA ASN A 70 -15.82 -6.00 -6.96
C ASN A 70 -14.43 -5.84 -6.31
N ASN A 71 -13.89 -6.94 -5.79
CA ASN A 71 -12.60 -7.00 -5.07
C ASN A 71 -11.40 -6.68 -5.97
N SER A 72 -11.62 -6.33 -7.24
CA SER A 72 -10.58 -6.12 -8.23
C SER A 72 -9.61 -4.98 -7.91
N TYR A 73 -9.94 -4.08 -6.98
CA TYR A 73 -9.02 -3.02 -6.57
C TYR A 73 -7.83 -3.57 -5.76
N PHE A 74 -8.06 -4.58 -4.93
CA PHE A 74 -7.04 -5.19 -4.07
C PHE A 74 -6.39 -6.42 -4.72
N GLU A 75 -7.08 -7.05 -5.67
CA GLU A 75 -6.58 -8.17 -6.48
C GLU A 75 -5.98 -7.64 -7.80
N ILE A 76 -4.67 -7.47 -7.86
CA ILE A 76 -3.99 -7.06 -9.10
C ILE A 76 -3.86 -8.27 -10.04
N SER A 77 -4.78 -8.38 -11.00
CA SER A 77 -4.67 -9.36 -12.09
C SER A 77 -3.49 -9.03 -13.01
N ALA A 78 -2.56 -9.98 -13.13
CA ALA A 78 -1.41 -9.91 -14.02
C ALA A 78 -1.14 -11.29 -14.66
N THR A 79 -0.84 -11.29 -15.95
CA THR A 79 -0.54 -12.51 -16.72
C THR A 79 0.82 -12.40 -17.39
N LEU A 80 1.62 -13.46 -17.28
CA LEU A 80 2.90 -13.56 -17.97
C LEU A 80 2.69 -13.78 -19.47
N THR A 81 3.42 -13.04 -20.30
CA THR A 81 3.42 -13.15 -21.77
C THR A 81 4.83 -13.46 -22.28
N ASN A 82 5.00 -13.57 -23.60
CA ASN A 82 6.33 -13.77 -24.20
C ASN A 82 7.26 -12.56 -24.04
N ASP A 83 6.70 -11.35 -23.95
CA ASP A 83 7.44 -10.09 -24.02
C ASP A 83 7.48 -9.35 -22.67
N GLY A 84 6.58 -9.70 -21.75
CA GLY A 84 6.44 -8.99 -20.48
C GLY A 84 5.30 -9.52 -19.60
N ILE A 85 4.85 -8.66 -18.69
CA ILE A 85 3.70 -8.93 -17.80
C ILE A 85 2.55 -8.01 -18.19
N LEU A 86 1.39 -8.58 -18.48
CA LEU A 86 0.16 -7.87 -18.83
C LEU A 86 -0.71 -7.66 -17.58
N PHE A 87 -0.99 -6.42 -17.23
CA PHE A 87 -1.87 -6.02 -16.13
C PHE A 87 -3.27 -5.69 -16.65
N GLU A 88 -4.32 -6.32 -16.11
CA GLU A 88 -5.67 -6.13 -16.66
C GLU A 88 -6.43 -4.98 -15.98
N GLN A 89 -6.18 -4.71 -14.70
CA GLN A 89 -6.93 -3.73 -13.90
C GLN A 89 -6.06 -3.07 -12.81
N TYR A 90 -4.91 -2.50 -13.19
CA TYR A 90 -4.02 -1.91 -12.20
C TYR A 90 -4.66 -0.70 -11.48
N PRO A 91 -4.74 -0.71 -10.13
CA PRO A 91 -5.61 0.19 -9.37
C PRO A 91 -5.12 1.64 -9.36
N PHE A 92 -3.81 1.87 -9.43
CA PHE A 92 -3.24 3.21 -9.25
C PHE A 92 -3.08 3.94 -10.56
N TRP A 93 -3.84 5.02 -10.74
CA TRP A 93 -3.84 5.77 -11.99
C TRP A 93 -2.56 6.51 -12.37
N PRO A 94 -1.72 6.96 -11.42
CA PRO A 94 -0.44 7.56 -11.79
C PRO A 94 0.54 6.57 -12.42
N SER A 95 0.30 5.26 -12.28
CA SER A 95 1.23 4.24 -12.71
C SER A 95 1.29 4.09 -14.24
N SER A 96 2.49 3.79 -14.75
CA SER A 96 2.73 3.56 -16.17
C SER A 96 1.88 2.41 -16.72
N VAL A 97 1.72 1.34 -15.93
CA VAL A 97 1.00 0.13 -16.36
C VAL A 97 -0.51 0.29 -16.44
N ARG A 98 -1.08 1.40 -15.93
CA ARG A 98 -2.50 1.69 -16.20
C ARG A 98 -2.72 2.26 -17.59
N SER A 99 -1.76 3.04 -18.10
CA SER A 99 -1.83 3.63 -19.44
C SER A 99 -1.32 2.67 -20.53
N ASN A 100 -0.37 1.82 -20.17
CA ASN A 100 0.14 0.76 -21.02
C ASN A 100 0.19 -0.55 -20.22
N PRO A 101 -0.83 -1.41 -20.32
CA PRO A 101 -0.96 -2.59 -19.45
C PRO A 101 0.15 -3.62 -19.61
N LEU A 102 0.93 -3.58 -20.69
CA LEU A 102 2.06 -4.49 -20.88
C LEU A 102 3.35 -3.83 -20.38
N LEU A 103 3.88 -4.35 -19.27
CA LEU A 103 5.23 -4.04 -18.80
C LEU A 103 6.23 -5.00 -19.46
N LEU A 104 7.06 -4.49 -20.36
CA LEU A 104 8.05 -5.29 -21.08
C LEU A 104 9.19 -5.71 -20.16
N PHE A 105 9.79 -6.88 -20.42
CA PHE A 105 10.91 -7.38 -19.60
C PHE A 105 12.11 -6.43 -19.59
N ASP A 106 12.38 -5.72 -20.70
CA ASP A 106 13.47 -4.74 -20.80
C ASP A 106 13.20 -3.44 -20.02
N GLN A 107 11.98 -3.23 -19.53
CA GLN A 107 11.60 -2.13 -18.65
C GLN A 107 11.74 -2.50 -17.17
N MET A 108 11.93 -3.79 -16.86
CA MET A 108 12.07 -4.29 -15.50
C MET A 108 13.53 -4.26 -15.07
N LYS A 109 13.78 -3.69 -13.89
CA LYS A 109 15.11 -3.65 -13.27
C LYS A 109 15.35 -4.86 -12.38
N GLN A 110 14.37 -5.16 -11.53
CA GLN A 110 14.42 -6.28 -10.58
C GLN A 110 13.02 -6.54 -10.01
N ILE A 111 12.86 -7.70 -9.40
CA ILE A 111 11.67 -8.06 -8.62
C ILE A 111 12.08 -8.16 -7.16
N ILE A 112 11.33 -7.48 -6.32
CA ILE A 112 11.43 -7.57 -4.87
C ILE A 112 10.40 -8.58 -4.40
N VAL A 113 10.86 -9.59 -3.66
CA VAL A 113 9.99 -10.58 -3.00
C VAL A 113 9.97 -10.35 -1.50
N MET A 114 8.79 -10.56 -0.90
CA MET A 114 8.56 -10.51 0.53
C MET A 114 7.76 -11.75 0.92
N GLU A 115 8.27 -12.54 1.84
CA GLU A 115 7.49 -13.58 2.49
C GLU A 115 6.67 -12.94 3.61
N ASN A 116 5.36 -13.23 3.64
CA ASN A 116 4.54 -12.92 4.80
C ASN A 116 4.48 -14.12 5.76
N ASP A 117 3.99 -13.90 6.97
CA ASP A 117 3.87 -14.92 8.02
C ASP A 117 2.96 -16.10 7.63
N ASP A 118 2.08 -15.91 6.64
CA ASP A 118 1.17 -16.93 6.12
C ASP A 118 1.78 -17.77 4.97
N GLY A 119 3.04 -17.52 4.60
CA GLY A 119 3.77 -18.23 3.53
C GLY A 119 3.37 -17.83 2.11
N ASP A 120 2.64 -16.73 1.95
CA ASP A 120 2.39 -16.10 0.66
C ASP A 120 3.51 -15.10 0.33
N THR A 121 3.94 -15.11 -0.94
CA THR A 121 4.96 -14.19 -1.43
C THR A 121 4.30 -12.99 -2.09
N LEU A 122 4.39 -11.83 -1.44
CA LEU A 122 4.09 -10.55 -2.07
C LEU A 122 5.28 -10.15 -2.94
N SER A 123 4.99 -9.52 -4.09
CA SER A 123 6.06 -9.11 -5.01
C SER A 123 5.85 -7.70 -5.52
N GLU A 124 6.96 -7.04 -5.80
CA GLU A 124 6.98 -5.74 -6.45
C GLU A 124 8.01 -5.73 -7.57
N ILE A 125 7.69 -5.10 -8.68
CA ILE A 125 8.62 -4.90 -9.79
C ILE A 125 9.16 -3.48 -9.68
N ARG A 126 10.49 -3.37 -9.66
CA ARG A 126 11.18 -2.10 -9.84
C ARG A 126 11.42 -1.91 -11.33
N THR A 127 11.03 -0.77 -11.88
CA THR A 127 11.27 -0.46 -13.29
C THR A 127 12.60 0.29 -13.47
N ASN A 128 13.06 0.39 -14.72
CA ASN A 128 14.22 1.20 -15.08
C ASN A 128 13.99 2.72 -14.95
N HIS A 129 12.75 3.13 -14.64
CA HIS A 129 12.35 4.55 -14.47
C HIS A 129 12.01 4.88 -13.02
N ASP A 130 12.55 4.12 -12.06
CA ASP A 130 12.33 4.30 -10.63
C ASP A 130 10.85 4.27 -10.23
N GLU A 131 10.07 3.38 -10.84
CA GLU A 131 8.68 3.12 -10.47
C GLU A 131 8.55 1.77 -9.74
N ILE A 132 7.63 1.72 -8.78
CA ILE A 132 7.24 0.50 -8.08
C ILE A 132 5.89 0.03 -8.63
N ILE A 133 5.88 -1.16 -9.21
CA ILE A 133 4.67 -1.85 -9.66
C ILE A 133 4.37 -3.00 -8.70
N PHE A 134 3.18 -3.02 -8.12
CA PHE A 134 2.77 -4.07 -7.20
C PHE A 134 2.30 -5.30 -7.97
N LEU A 135 2.75 -6.47 -7.54
CA LEU A 135 2.31 -7.77 -8.02
C LEU A 135 1.77 -8.54 -6.82
N ARG A 136 0.47 -8.33 -6.55
CA ARG A 136 -0.24 -8.89 -5.37
C ARG A 136 -0.80 -10.29 -5.59
N ASN A 137 -0.76 -10.81 -6.82
CA ASN A 137 -1.08 -12.20 -7.08
C ASN A 137 0.02 -13.12 -6.54
N LYS A 138 -0.35 -14.34 -6.15
CA LYS A 138 0.61 -15.37 -5.76
C LYS A 138 1.59 -15.61 -6.90
N VAL A 139 2.84 -15.19 -6.68
CA VAL A 139 3.95 -15.48 -7.57
C VAL A 139 4.41 -16.90 -7.27
N ASP A 140 4.04 -17.84 -8.12
CA ASP A 140 4.48 -19.22 -7.96
C ASP A 140 5.95 -19.40 -8.37
N SER A 141 6.54 -20.55 -8.00
CA SER A 141 7.93 -20.85 -8.31
C SER A 141 8.22 -20.87 -9.82
N LYS A 142 7.23 -21.22 -10.66
CA LYS A 142 7.40 -21.23 -12.13
C LYS A 142 7.53 -19.82 -12.68
N PHE A 143 6.76 -18.88 -12.15
CA PHE A 143 6.86 -17.46 -12.50
C PHE A 143 8.25 -16.92 -12.16
N VAL A 144 8.74 -17.20 -10.95
CA VAL A 144 10.09 -16.85 -10.49
C VAL A 144 11.16 -17.44 -11.41
N GLU A 145 11.08 -18.74 -11.72
CA GLU A 145 12.03 -19.41 -12.61
C GLU A 145 12.03 -18.81 -14.02
N TYR A 146 10.84 -18.50 -14.56
CA TYR A 146 10.72 -17.90 -15.88
C TYR A 146 11.42 -16.53 -15.96
N LEU A 147 11.26 -15.70 -14.93
CA LEU A 147 11.91 -14.39 -14.87
C LEU A 147 13.43 -14.50 -14.70
N LYS A 148 13.90 -15.46 -13.92
CA LYS A 148 15.33 -15.78 -13.82
C LYS A 148 15.91 -16.18 -15.18
N LEU A 149 15.21 -16.98 -15.97
CA LEU A 149 15.62 -17.36 -17.33
C LEU A 149 15.72 -16.15 -18.28
N ARG A 150 14.94 -15.09 -18.03
CA ARG A 150 15.00 -13.82 -18.76
C ARG A 150 16.07 -12.86 -18.23
N GLY A 151 16.84 -13.26 -17.20
CA GLY A 151 17.90 -12.44 -16.62
C GLY A 151 17.41 -11.33 -15.69
N ILE A 152 16.15 -11.37 -15.25
CA ILE A 152 15.60 -10.39 -14.32
C ILE A 152 16.02 -10.78 -12.89
N PRO A 153 16.76 -9.93 -12.16
CA PRO A 153 17.13 -10.19 -10.78
C PRO A 153 15.92 -10.31 -9.87
N ILE A 154 15.96 -11.28 -8.95
CA ILE A 154 14.97 -11.46 -7.89
C ILE A 154 15.69 -11.26 -6.56
N ILE A 155 15.23 -10.28 -5.79
CA ILE A 155 15.89 -9.80 -4.57
C ILE A 155 14.91 -9.88 -3.41
N GLU A 156 15.37 -10.41 -2.29
CA GLU A 156 14.63 -10.39 -1.05
C GLU A 156 14.68 -8.98 -0.42
N ARG A 157 13.53 -8.49 0.03
CA ARG A 157 13.47 -7.18 0.70
C ARG A 157 14.23 -7.23 2.02
N LYS A 158 15.26 -6.38 2.16
CA LYS A 158 16.05 -6.27 3.39
C LYS A 158 15.43 -5.37 4.45
N VAL A 159 14.64 -4.37 4.04
CA VAL A 159 14.04 -3.36 4.94
C VAL A 159 12.62 -3.00 4.50
N ASN A 160 11.72 -2.82 5.47
CA ASN A 160 10.34 -2.45 5.24
C ASN A 160 10.10 -0.98 5.60
N LEU A 161 10.64 -0.07 4.78
CA LEU A 161 10.55 1.38 5.01
C LEU A 161 9.13 1.85 5.33
N TRP A 162 8.15 1.38 4.55
CA TRP A 162 6.77 1.83 4.71
C TRP A 162 6.07 1.22 5.91
N GLU A 163 6.42 0.01 6.33
CA GLU A 163 5.89 -0.54 7.58
C GLU A 163 6.40 0.26 8.78
N ASP A 164 7.69 0.64 8.77
CA ASP A 164 8.27 1.49 9.82
C ASP A 164 7.67 2.90 9.85
N ILE A 165 7.42 3.50 8.68
CA ILE A 165 6.78 4.81 8.56
C ILE A 165 5.33 4.76 9.04
N THR A 166 4.62 3.67 8.77
CA THR A 166 3.17 3.62 9.03
C THR A 166 2.82 3.01 10.39
N GLU A 167 3.78 2.41 11.09
CA GLU A 167 3.59 1.84 12.43
C GLU A 167 2.87 2.78 13.42
N PRO A 168 3.13 4.11 13.46
CA PRO A 168 2.39 5.03 14.33
C PRO A 168 0.88 5.14 14.05
N PHE A 169 0.38 4.59 12.93
CA PHE A 169 -1.04 4.58 12.58
C PHE A 169 -1.72 3.23 12.87
N LEU A 170 -0.95 2.19 13.20
CA LEU A 170 -1.46 0.86 13.56
C LEU A 170 -1.98 0.81 14.99
N ASP A 171 -1.22 1.40 15.92
CA ASP A 171 -1.45 1.25 17.36
C ASP A 171 -2.16 2.47 17.98
N THR A 172 -3.10 2.20 18.88
CA THR A 172 -3.68 3.22 19.77
C THR A 172 -2.80 3.51 21.00
N SER A 173 -1.75 2.70 21.23
CA SER A 173 -0.71 2.89 22.25
C SER A 173 0.66 3.34 21.72
N VAL A 174 0.69 4.54 21.14
CA VAL A 174 1.76 5.56 21.28
C VAL A 174 3.20 5.02 21.40
N PRO A 175 3.93 5.00 20.28
CA PRO A 175 4.81 6.12 20.05
C PRO A 175 4.06 7.21 19.30
N THR A 176 4.16 8.45 19.77
CA THR A 176 3.69 9.56 18.96
C THR A 176 4.56 9.64 17.70
N LEU A 177 4.07 10.27 16.63
CA LEU A 177 4.91 10.57 15.47
C LEU A 177 6.25 11.23 15.88
N ASP A 178 6.24 12.03 16.95
CA ASP A 178 7.44 12.68 17.49
C ASP A 178 8.44 11.69 18.11
N ASP A 179 7.98 10.56 18.65
CA ASP A 179 8.83 9.51 19.21
C ASP A 179 9.41 8.57 18.13
N LYS A 180 8.65 8.35 17.05
CA LYS A 180 9.05 7.45 15.96
C LYS A 180 9.98 8.13 14.95
N LYS A 181 9.80 9.43 14.69
CA LYS A 181 10.63 10.20 13.74
C LYS A 181 12.14 10.03 13.95
N PRO A 182 12.70 10.21 15.16
CA PRO A 182 14.14 10.02 15.39
C PRO A 182 14.62 8.60 15.07
N GLN A 183 13.80 7.58 15.34
CA GLN A 183 14.13 6.18 15.08
C GLN A 183 14.22 5.92 13.57
N ILE A 184 13.21 6.37 12.82
CA ILE A 184 13.19 6.26 11.34
C ILE A 184 14.40 6.97 10.74
N LEU A 185 14.71 8.20 11.18
CA LEU A 185 15.86 8.95 10.66
C LEU A 185 17.21 8.32 11.03
N THR A 186 17.26 7.53 12.10
CA THR A 186 18.46 6.78 12.51
C THR A 186 18.65 5.53 11.65
N ILE A 187 17.57 4.77 11.41
CA ILE A 187 17.59 3.55 10.59
C ILE A 187 17.84 3.91 9.12
N TYR A 188 17.14 4.93 8.64
CA TYR A 188 17.15 5.37 7.25
C TYR A 188 17.92 6.68 7.10
N SER A 189 19.25 6.62 7.22
CA SER A 189 20.13 7.82 7.24
C SER A 189 20.01 8.75 6.01
N GLN A 190 19.54 8.23 4.86
CA GLN A 190 19.29 9.03 3.65
C GLN A 190 17.91 9.71 3.65
N MET A 191 17.03 9.40 4.60
CA MET A 191 15.75 10.07 4.79
C MET A 191 16.01 11.43 5.47
N SER A 192 15.60 12.51 4.83
CA SER A 192 15.70 13.82 5.49
C SER A 192 14.51 14.05 6.44
N PRO A 193 14.67 14.84 7.51
CA PRO A 193 13.56 15.23 8.37
C PRO A 193 12.42 15.91 7.59
N LYS A 194 12.78 16.70 6.55
CA LYS A 194 11.81 17.39 5.69
C LYS A 194 10.98 16.41 4.86
N ASP A 195 11.60 15.37 4.33
CA ASP A 195 10.90 14.34 3.54
C ASP A 195 9.96 13.54 4.43
N LEU A 196 10.41 13.15 5.63
CA LEU A 196 9.57 12.44 6.60
C LEU A 196 8.40 13.31 7.09
N ASP A 197 8.64 14.59 7.38
CA ASP A 197 7.58 15.54 7.72
C ASP A 197 6.59 15.72 6.57
N PHE A 198 7.06 15.76 5.33
CA PHE A 198 6.20 15.81 4.15
C PHE A 198 5.33 14.55 4.04
N ILE A 199 5.92 13.35 4.20
CA ILE A 199 5.19 12.08 4.20
C ILE A 199 4.05 12.13 5.22
N TYR A 200 4.35 12.44 6.49
CA TYR A 200 3.33 12.50 7.52
C TYR A 200 2.29 13.58 7.29
N SER A 201 2.68 14.73 6.75
CA SER A 201 1.70 15.78 6.40
C SER A 201 0.66 15.32 5.37
N VAL A 202 1.02 14.34 4.52
CA VAL A 202 0.14 13.79 3.49
C VAL A 202 -0.66 12.60 4.02
N ILE A 203 0.00 11.64 4.67
CA ILE A 203 -0.61 10.32 4.96
C ILE A 203 -1.35 10.27 6.29
N SER A 204 -1.06 11.15 7.25
CA SER A 204 -1.54 10.96 8.64
C SER A 204 -3.05 10.85 8.76
N GLU A 205 -3.80 11.73 8.09
CA GLU A 205 -5.25 11.71 8.19
C GLU A 205 -5.90 10.62 7.31
N PRO A 206 -5.51 10.47 6.02
CA PRO A 206 -6.10 9.43 5.17
C PRO A 206 -5.76 8.01 5.63
N LEU A 207 -4.53 7.75 6.05
CA LEU A 207 -4.10 6.41 6.46
C LEU A 207 -4.72 5.99 7.80
N PHE A 208 -4.86 6.93 8.74
CA PHE A 208 -5.58 6.65 9.99
C PHE A 208 -7.06 6.31 9.72
N ALA A 209 -7.71 7.02 8.79
CA ALA A 209 -9.08 6.69 8.38
C ALA A 209 -9.15 5.34 7.67
N TYR A 210 -8.20 5.04 6.78
CA TYR A 210 -8.10 3.75 6.11
C TYR A 210 -7.94 2.60 7.12
N ASN A 211 -7.00 2.69 8.07
CA ASN A 211 -6.83 1.68 9.12
C ASN A 211 -8.11 1.50 9.96
N PHE A 212 -8.81 2.61 10.26
CA PHE A 212 -10.09 2.59 10.95
C PHE A 212 -11.13 1.75 10.20
N GLU A 213 -11.35 2.06 8.92
CA GLU A 213 -12.36 1.41 8.07
C GLU A 213 -12.03 -0.05 7.75
N THR A 214 -10.74 -0.38 7.60
CA THR A 214 -10.30 -1.75 7.25
C THR A 214 -10.29 -2.69 8.45
N MET A 215 -10.46 -2.16 9.67
CA MET A 215 -10.39 -2.93 10.92
C MET A 215 -9.07 -3.71 11.06
N LEU A 216 -7.96 -3.15 10.56
CA LEU A 216 -6.61 -3.74 10.57
C LEU A 216 -5.79 -3.54 11.87
N TRP A 217 -6.45 -3.09 12.94
CA TRP A 217 -5.85 -2.50 14.14
C TRP A 217 -5.06 -3.48 15.02
N GLU A 218 -5.30 -4.78 14.88
CA GLU A 218 -4.79 -5.77 15.84
C GLU A 218 -3.80 -6.78 15.23
N SER A 219 -3.50 -6.76 13.92
CA SER A 219 -2.72 -7.89 13.35
C SER A 219 -2.00 -7.69 12.01
N VAL A 220 -1.81 -6.48 11.50
CA VAL A 220 -1.09 -6.32 10.22
C VAL A 220 -0.16 -5.10 10.23
N SER A 221 0.89 -5.16 9.41
CA SER A 221 1.64 -4.00 8.96
C SER A 221 0.85 -3.26 7.86
N LEU A 222 1.10 -1.96 7.70
CA LEU A 222 0.63 -1.18 6.53
C LEU A 222 1.84 -0.88 5.65
N ASP A 223 1.77 -1.18 4.36
CA ASP A 223 2.88 -0.94 3.44
C ASP A 223 2.58 0.20 2.44
N LEU A 224 3.45 0.39 1.45
CA LEU A 224 3.28 1.44 0.44
C LEU A 224 1.97 1.29 -0.37
N PHE A 225 1.53 0.05 -0.60
CA PHE A 225 0.27 -0.20 -1.28
C PHE A 225 -0.91 0.31 -0.45
N ASP A 226 -0.90 0.05 0.86
CA ASP A 226 -1.91 0.59 1.77
C ASP A 226 -1.90 2.11 1.82
N VAL A 227 -0.70 2.71 1.82
CA VAL A 227 -0.56 4.17 1.71
C VAL A 227 -1.23 4.66 0.43
N PHE A 228 -0.96 4.07 -0.74
CA PHE A 228 -1.62 4.49 -1.97
C PHE A 228 -3.13 4.23 -1.96
N CYS A 229 -3.60 3.12 -1.40
CA CYS A 229 -5.02 2.84 -1.21
C CYS A 229 -5.69 3.90 -0.33
N SER A 230 -5.01 4.39 0.71
CA SER A 230 -5.55 5.41 1.61
C SER A 230 -5.68 6.79 0.94
N LEU A 231 -4.98 7.02 -0.19
CA LEU A 231 -4.92 8.31 -0.88
C LEU A 231 -5.69 8.34 -2.21
N ASP A 232 -5.97 7.18 -2.83
CA ASP A 232 -6.63 7.09 -4.13
C ASP A 232 -8.16 7.20 -4.00
N LYS A 233 -8.75 8.15 -4.72
CA LYS A 233 -10.21 8.34 -4.83
C LYS A 233 -10.97 7.13 -5.38
N ASN A 234 -10.28 6.22 -6.08
CA ASN A 234 -10.89 5.02 -6.65
C ASN A 234 -10.85 3.83 -5.68
N CYS A 235 -10.10 3.93 -4.58
CA CYS A 235 -10.09 2.90 -3.56
C CYS A 235 -11.41 2.94 -2.77
N PRO A 236 -12.16 1.82 -2.67
CA PRO A 236 -13.44 1.79 -1.98
C PRO A 236 -13.32 2.01 -0.46
N LEU A 237 -12.12 1.84 0.10
CA LEU A 237 -11.81 2.04 1.52
C LEU A 237 -11.19 3.43 1.80
N CYS A 238 -10.99 4.26 0.77
CA CYS A 238 -10.47 5.60 0.94
C CYS A 238 -11.55 6.56 1.43
N VAL A 239 -11.38 7.07 2.65
CA VAL A 239 -12.31 8.07 3.23
C VAL A 239 -11.93 9.50 2.86
N LYS A 240 -10.63 9.75 2.64
CA LYS A 240 -10.05 11.10 2.45
C LYS A 240 -9.04 11.12 1.31
N PRO A 241 -9.51 10.99 0.05
CA PRO A 241 -8.61 10.93 -1.09
C PRO A 241 -7.94 12.28 -1.33
N LEU A 242 -6.75 12.23 -1.90
CA LEU A 242 -6.10 13.41 -2.45
C LEU A 242 -6.73 13.80 -3.80
N GLY A 243 -6.56 15.06 -4.19
CA GLY A 243 -6.80 15.45 -5.58
C GLY A 243 -5.86 14.70 -6.53
N GLU A 244 -6.26 14.50 -7.79
CA GLU A 244 -5.45 13.74 -8.75
C GLU A 244 -4.01 14.26 -8.84
N LYS A 245 -3.83 15.58 -9.03
CA LYS A 245 -2.49 16.16 -9.13
C LYS A 245 -1.63 15.88 -7.88
N GLU A 246 -2.21 15.96 -6.70
CA GLU A 246 -1.54 15.72 -5.42
C GLU A 246 -1.19 14.24 -5.27
N PHE A 247 -2.12 13.33 -5.61
CA PHE A 247 -1.85 11.89 -5.58
C PHE A 247 -0.73 11.51 -6.54
N LYS A 248 -0.70 12.04 -7.77
CA LYS A 248 0.39 11.79 -8.71
C LYS A 248 1.73 12.32 -8.21
N GLN A 249 1.74 13.50 -7.59
CA GLN A 249 2.95 14.06 -6.99
C GLN A 249 3.47 13.18 -5.85
N PHE A 250 2.58 12.73 -4.96
CA PHE A 250 2.95 11.86 -3.86
C PHE A 250 3.37 10.47 -4.33
N TYR A 251 2.68 9.88 -5.32
CA TYR A 251 3.04 8.60 -5.92
C TYR A 251 4.47 8.61 -6.46
N ASN A 252 4.82 9.63 -7.25
CA ASN A 252 6.17 9.79 -7.79
C ASN A 252 7.21 10.01 -6.68
N PHE A 253 6.89 10.86 -5.69
CA PHE A 253 7.76 11.10 -4.55
C PHE A 253 8.03 9.82 -3.75
N ALA A 254 6.98 9.07 -3.46
CA ALA A 254 7.03 7.85 -2.66
C ALA A 254 7.85 6.76 -3.36
N ASN A 255 7.65 6.53 -4.66
CA ASN A 255 8.48 5.61 -5.44
C ASN A 255 9.97 6.01 -5.40
N LYS A 256 10.26 7.29 -5.68
CA LYS A 256 11.63 7.80 -5.68
C LYS A 256 12.32 7.64 -4.32
N ILE A 257 11.68 8.05 -3.23
CA ILE A 257 12.29 7.98 -1.90
C ILE A 257 12.47 6.52 -1.46
N THR A 258 11.51 5.64 -1.78
CA THR A 258 11.62 4.21 -1.48
C THR A 258 12.85 3.61 -2.15
N ILE A 259 13.00 3.81 -3.45
CA ILE A 259 14.11 3.25 -4.21
C ILE A 259 15.45 3.84 -3.75
N GLN A 260 15.50 5.15 -3.48
CA GLN A 260 16.70 5.78 -2.95
C GLN A 260 17.13 5.18 -1.61
N ILE A 261 16.18 4.97 -0.69
CA ILE A 261 16.44 4.46 0.66
C ILE A 261 16.82 2.98 0.60
N GLU A 262 16.04 2.15 -0.10
CA GLU A 262 16.32 0.72 -0.26
C GLU A 262 17.71 0.47 -0.86
N ASN A 263 18.11 1.24 -1.88
CA ASN A 263 19.45 1.13 -2.48
C ASN A 263 20.58 1.58 -1.54
N SER A 264 20.29 2.39 -0.52
CA SER A 264 21.30 2.87 0.45
C SER A 264 21.54 1.90 1.60
N VAL A 265 20.60 0.97 1.83
CA VAL A 265 20.68 -0.06 2.86
C VAL A 265 21.07 -1.43 2.26
N ALA A 266 20.95 -1.58 0.94
CA ALA A 266 21.30 -2.79 0.20
C ALA A 266 22.82 -3.04 0.12
#